data_AF-A0A937BE32-F1
#
_entry.id   AF-A0A937BE32-F1
#
_cell.length_a   1.000
_cell.length_b   1.000
_cell.length_c   1.000
_cell.angle_alpha   90.00
_cell.angle_beta   90.00
_cell.angle_gamma   90.00
#
_symmetry.space_group_name_H-M   'P 1'
#
loop_
_entity.id
_entity.type
_entity.pdbx_description
1 polymer ?
#
loop_
_entity_poly.entity_id
_entity_poly.type
_entity_poly.pdbx_seq_one_letter_code
_entity_poly.pdbx_strand_id
1 'polypeptide(L)'
;MKSSRIITFIAILWFFLGFSYYPKWEKPWSEATISWDVSGYYHYLPAIFIYKDIRQQNWMNEINQKYLPSPAYDQAFGHQNSGNKVNKYAIGQAVLFSPFFLMAHGYATLTGAYPQMGIASHISFSFGLAAWLSRF
;
A
#
# COMPACT_ATOMS: atom_id res chain seq x y z
N MET A 1 18.20 32.83 2.32
CA MET A 1 17.93 31.98 1.14
C MET A 1 18.93 30.83 0.92
N LYS A 2 20.26 31.01 1.03
CA LYS A 2 21.24 29.91 0.80
C LYS A 2 21.14 28.75 1.81
N SER A 3 20.90 29.05 3.09
CA SER A 3 20.72 28.03 4.15
C SER A 3 19.52 27.11 3.92
N SER A 4 18.39 27.65 3.41
CA SER A 4 17.19 26.85 3.11
C SER A 4 17.44 25.81 2.00
N ARG A 5 18.22 26.13 0.96
CA ARG A 5 18.56 25.16 -0.11
C ARG A 5 19.44 24.02 0.40
N ILE A 6 20.37 24.31 1.32
CA ILE A 6 21.24 23.30 1.93
C ILE A 6 20.42 22.37 2.82
N ILE A 7 19.49 22.90 3.63
CA ILE A 7 18.59 22.09 4.46
C ILE A 7 17.71 21.19 3.59
N THR A 8 17.11 21.72 2.53
CA THR A 8 16.31 20.91 1.58
C THR A 8 17.16 19.81 0.94
N PHE A 9 18.39 20.12 0.53
CA PHE A 9 19.29 19.11 -0.04
C PHE A 9 19.63 18.01 0.97
N ILE A 10 19.95 18.37 2.21
CA ILE A 10 20.23 17.41 3.28
C ILE A 10 18.99 16.56 3.56
N ALA A 11 17.79 17.15 3.60
CA ALA A 11 16.55 16.41 3.81
C ALA A 11 16.28 15.40 2.68
N ILE A 12 16.48 15.81 1.42
CA ILE A 12 16.36 14.92 0.25
C ILE A 12 17.39 13.78 0.34
N LEU A 13 18.65 14.10 0.66
CA LEU A 13 19.71 13.11 0.79
C LEU A 13 19.38 12.09 1.90
N TRP A 14 18.96 12.56 3.07
CA TRP A 14 18.54 11.70 4.19
C TRP A 14 17.36 10.81 3.83
N PHE A 15 16.39 11.34 3.08
CA PHE A 15 15.26 10.55 2.58
C PHE A 15 15.73 9.40 1.70
N PHE A 16 16.59 9.66 0.71
CA PHE A 16 17.13 8.63 -0.18
C PHE A 16 18.02 7.62 0.55
N LEU A 17 18.84 8.07 1.50
CA LEU A 17 19.67 7.20 2.33
C LEU A 17 18.80 6.29 3.21
N GLY A 18 17.76 6.82 3.84
CA GLY A 18 16.82 6.04 4.64
C GLY A 18 16.08 4.99 3.81
N PHE A 19 15.67 5.35 2.59
CA PHE A 19 15.06 4.40 1.66
C PHE A 19 16.03 3.28 1.28
N SER A 20 17.28 3.62 0.96
CA SER A 20 18.29 2.66 0.48
C SER A 20 18.85 1.76 1.58
N TYR A 21 18.94 2.26 2.81
CA TYR A 21 19.52 1.53 3.94
C TYR A 21 18.68 0.32 4.37
N TYR A 22 17.35 0.45 4.32
CA TYR A 22 16.46 -0.60 4.80
C TYR A 22 15.21 -0.72 3.91
N PRO A 23 15.30 -1.52 2.83
CA PRO A 23 14.22 -1.65 1.86
C PRO A 23 13.04 -2.44 2.44
N LYS A 24 12.15 -1.75 3.14
CA LYS A 24 10.95 -2.36 3.77
C LYS A 24 10.02 -3.05 2.78
N TRP A 25 10.11 -2.72 1.50
CA TRP A 25 9.32 -3.34 0.43
C TRP A 25 9.78 -4.74 0.04
N GLU A 26 10.94 -5.20 0.52
CA GLU A 26 11.44 -6.56 0.34
C GLU A 26 11.25 -7.43 1.58
N LYS A 27 10.81 -6.83 2.69
CA LYS A 27 10.66 -7.51 3.97
C LYS A 27 9.24 -8.08 4.12
N PRO A 28 9.08 -9.30 4.64
CA PRO A 28 7.76 -9.87 4.95
C PRO A 28 7.24 -9.37 6.32
N TRP A 29 5.99 -9.72 6.62
CA TRP A 29 5.38 -9.52 7.94
C TRP A 29 5.32 -8.05 8.39
N SER A 30 5.50 -7.80 9.68
CA SER A 30 5.47 -6.48 10.32
C SER A 30 6.50 -5.50 9.76
N GLU A 31 7.53 -5.99 9.06
CA GLU A 31 8.53 -5.14 8.42
C GLU A 31 8.10 -4.66 7.03
N ALA A 32 7.10 -5.31 6.42
CA ALA A 32 6.56 -4.93 5.13
C ALA A 32 5.89 -3.55 5.19
N THR A 33 6.06 -2.75 4.13
CA THR A 33 5.45 -1.41 4.02
C THR A 33 3.92 -1.44 4.10
N ILE A 34 3.30 -2.49 3.56
CA ILE A 34 1.85 -2.69 3.59
C ILE A 34 1.57 -3.89 4.51
N SER A 35 1.66 -3.64 5.82
CA SER A 35 1.37 -4.63 6.86
C SER A 35 0.39 -4.07 7.89
N TRP A 36 -0.23 -4.97 8.66
CA TRP A 36 -1.15 -4.62 9.75
C TRP A 36 -2.25 -3.64 9.32
N ASP A 37 -2.42 -2.55 10.04
CA ASP A 37 -3.44 -1.54 9.78
C ASP A 37 -3.30 -0.93 8.39
N VAL A 38 -2.07 -0.72 7.92
CA VAL A 38 -1.81 -0.17 6.59
C VAL A 38 -2.42 -1.05 5.51
N SER A 39 -2.33 -2.38 5.67
CA SER A 39 -2.98 -3.33 4.76
C SER A 39 -4.50 -3.15 4.71
N GLY A 40 -5.14 -2.93 5.87
CA GLY A 40 -6.58 -2.71 5.96
C GLY A 40 -7.06 -1.42 5.29
N TYR A 41 -6.34 -0.32 5.49
CA TYR A 41 -6.58 0.94 4.79
C TYR A 41 -6.33 0.83 3.29
N TYR A 42 -5.28 0.10 2.90
CA TYR A 42 -4.87 -0.02 1.52
C TYR A 42 -5.78 -0.96 0.70
N HIS A 43 -6.37 -1.97 1.34
CA HIS A 43 -7.26 -2.99 0.79
C HIS A 43 -8.25 -2.45 -0.26
N TYR A 44 -8.88 -1.30 -0.03
CA TYR A 44 -9.86 -0.72 -0.94
C TYR A 44 -9.36 -0.56 -2.38
N LEU A 45 -8.09 -0.23 -2.58
CA LEU A 45 -7.52 0.02 -3.90
C LEU A 45 -7.46 -1.24 -4.77
N PRO A 46 -6.79 -2.34 -4.37
CA PRO A 46 -6.84 -3.59 -5.12
C PRO A 46 -8.27 -4.14 -5.22
N ALA A 47 -9.12 -4.00 -4.19
CA ALA A 47 -10.52 -4.43 -4.25
C ALA A 47 -11.28 -3.77 -5.42
N ILE A 48 -11.12 -2.46 -5.59
CA ILE A 48 -11.88 -1.65 -6.55
C ILE A 48 -11.26 -1.72 -7.95
N PHE A 49 -9.93 -1.65 -8.05
CA PHE A 49 -9.27 -1.46 -9.34
C PHE A 49 -8.81 -2.77 -9.99
N ILE A 50 -8.39 -3.76 -9.20
CA ILE A 50 -7.81 -5.02 -9.69
C ILE A 50 -8.84 -6.15 -9.64
N TYR A 51 -9.29 -6.49 -8.42
CA TYR A 51 -10.10 -7.70 -8.20
C TYR A 51 -11.59 -7.49 -8.44
N LYS A 52 -12.06 -6.24 -8.49
CA LYS A 52 -13.48 -5.88 -8.65
C LYS A 52 -14.41 -6.54 -7.61
N ASP A 53 -13.87 -6.86 -6.44
CA ASP A 53 -14.58 -7.52 -5.34
C ASP A 53 -14.28 -6.81 -4.01
N ILE A 54 -15.18 -5.89 -3.65
CA ILE A 54 -15.16 -5.16 -2.38
C ILE A 54 -16.04 -5.81 -1.31
N ARG A 55 -16.98 -6.69 -1.71
CA ARG A 55 -18.02 -7.20 -0.82
C ARG A 55 -17.63 -8.54 -0.20
N GLN A 56 -17.06 -9.45 -0.98
CA GLN A 56 -16.71 -10.80 -0.52
C GLN A 56 -15.23 -10.88 -0.13
N GLN A 57 -14.38 -10.12 -0.84
CA GLN A 57 -12.95 -10.00 -0.57
C GLN A 57 -12.25 -11.37 -0.53
N ASN A 58 -12.67 -12.30 -1.40
CA ASN A 58 -12.17 -13.68 -1.37
C ASN A 58 -10.70 -13.79 -1.78
N TRP A 59 -10.23 -12.84 -2.58
CA TRP A 59 -8.84 -12.69 -3.01
C TRP A 59 -7.87 -12.41 -1.85
N MET A 60 -8.35 -11.95 -0.68
CA MET A 60 -7.47 -11.66 0.46
C MET A 60 -6.81 -12.90 1.05
N ASN A 61 -7.39 -14.08 0.91
CA ASN A 61 -6.77 -15.31 1.39
C ASN A 61 -5.47 -15.61 0.63
N GLU A 62 -5.49 -15.47 -0.70
CA GLU A 62 -4.30 -15.63 -1.54
C GLU A 62 -3.23 -14.58 -1.21
N ILE A 63 -3.66 -13.32 -1.07
CA ILE A 63 -2.77 -12.22 -0.69
C ILE A 63 -2.12 -12.47 0.68
N ASN A 64 -2.89 -12.92 1.68
CA ASN A 64 -2.35 -13.17 3.00
C ASN A 64 -1.32 -14.28 3.00
N GLN A 65 -1.52 -15.33 2.21
CA GLN A 65 -0.55 -16.43 2.06
C GLN A 65 0.71 -15.98 1.32
N LYS A 66 0.57 -15.15 0.29
CA LYS A 66 1.67 -14.77 -0.60
C LYS A 66 2.53 -13.63 -0.07
N TYR A 67 1.91 -12.60 0.51
CA TYR A 67 2.58 -11.35 0.91
C TYR A 67 2.67 -11.18 2.43
N LEU A 68 1.99 -12.04 3.19
CA LEU A 68 2.05 -12.07 4.66
C LEU A 68 1.87 -10.68 5.31
N PRO A 69 0.89 -9.84 4.88
CA PRO A 69 0.69 -8.52 5.45
C PRO A 69 0.15 -8.59 6.89
N SER A 70 -0.39 -9.74 7.30
CA SER A 70 -0.91 -10.02 8.64
C SER A 70 -0.95 -11.55 8.86
N PRO A 71 -0.83 -12.05 10.11
CA PRO A 71 -0.97 -13.47 10.44
C PRO A 71 -2.33 -14.06 10.07
N ALA A 72 -3.36 -13.23 9.99
CA ALA A 72 -4.71 -13.64 9.64
C ALA A 72 -5.45 -12.55 8.85
N TYR A 73 -6.52 -12.97 8.18
CA TYR A 73 -7.48 -12.05 7.57
C TYR A 73 -8.38 -11.43 8.64
N ASP A 74 -7.94 -10.31 9.20
CA ASP A 74 -8.65 -9.59 10.26
C ASP A 74 -9.12 -8.19 9.84
N GLN A 75 -8.92 -7.82 8.57
CA GLN A 75 -9.21 -6.48 8.07
C GLN A 75 -10.70 -6.24 7.80
N ALA A 76 -11.50 -7.30 7.65
CA ALA A 76 -12.93 -7.19 7.43
C ALA A 76 -13.74 -8.10 8.34
N PHE A 77 -14.97 -7.68 8.62
CA PHE A 77 -15.91 -8.41 9.46
C PHE A 77 -17.09 -8.91 8.62
N GLY A 78 -17.56 -10.13 8.88
CA GLY A 78 -18.72 -10.70 8.19
C GLY A 78 -20.02 -10.03 8.61
N HIS A 79 -20.78 -9.52 7.65
CA HIS A 79 -22.13 -9.00 7.88
C HIS A 79 -23.14 -10.15 7.82
N GLN A 80 -23.60 -10.56 9.01
CA GLN A 80 -24.39 -11.78 9.26
C GLN A 80 -25.60 -11.94 8.32
N ASN A 81 -26.30 -10.84 8.00
CA ASN A 81 -27.54 -10.92 7.22
C ASN A 81 -27.32 -10.97 5.71
N SER A 82 -26.18 -10.49 5.20
CA SER A 82 -25.95 -10.35 3.76
C SER A 82 -24.97 -11.35 3.18
N GLY A 83 -24.22 -12.06 4.03
CA GLY A 83 -23.09 -12.90 3.61
C GLY A 83 -21.91 -12.11 3.03
N ASN A 84 -21.98 -10.78 2.97
CA ASN A 84 -20.86 -9.91 2.59
C ASN A 84 -19.99 -9.58 3.79
N LYS A 85 -18.81 -9.02 3.52
CA LYS A 85 -17.87 -8.51 4.51
C LYS A 85 -17.84 -6.99 4.46
N VAL A 86 -17.57 -6.40 5.61
CA VAL A 86 -17.40 -4.95 5.80
C VAL A 86 -15.98 -4.71 6.28
N ASN A 87 -15.23 -3.90 5.54
CA ASN A 87 -13.88 -3.53 5.94
C ASN A 87 -13.94 -2.67 7.23
N LYS A 88 -13.11 -3.00 8.22
CA LYS A 88 -13.08 -2.32 9.52
C LYS A 88 -12.45 -0.92 9.42
N TYR A 89 -11.60 -0.72 8.42
CA TYR A 89 -10.80 0.49 8.26
C TYR A 89 -11.52 1.53 7.40
N ALA A 90 -11.40 2.81 7.75
CA ALA A 90 -11.98 3.90 6.98
C ALA A 90 -11.28 4.08 5.61
N ILE A 91 -12.05 4.37 4.56
CA ILE A 91 -11.54 4.50 3.18
C ILE A 91 -10.64 5.74 2.96
N GLY A 92 -10.66 6.73 3.85
CA GLY A 92 -9.98 8.02 3.63
C GLY A 92 -8.49 7.89 3.29
N GLN A 93 -7.77 6.99 3.95
CA GLN A 93 -6.36 6.72 3.65
C GLN A 93 -6.18 6.13 2.23
N ALA A 94 -7.06 5.22 1.82
CA ALA A 94 -7.05 4.65 0.46
C ALA A 94 -7.18 5.75 -0.61
N VAL A 95 -8.00 6.77 -0.37
CA VAL A 95 -8.16 7.90 -1.29
C VAL A 95 -6.84 8.66 -1.45
N LEU A 96 -6.11 8.92 -0.36
CA LEU A 96 -4.80 9.56 -0.40
C LEU A 96 -3.76 8.72 -1.15
N PHE A 97 -3.85 7.40 -1.05
CA PHE A 97 -2.96 6.48 -1.74
C PHE A 97 -3.34 6.27 -3.23
N SER A 98 -4.58 6.58 -3.61
CA SER A 98 -5.12 6.30 -4.94
C SER A 98 -4.35 6.87 -6.13
N PRO A 99 -3.86 8.14 -6.16
CA PRO A 99 -3.13 8.65 -7.34
C PRO A 99 -1.83 7.87 -7.57
N PHE A 100 -1.12 7.55 -6.50
CA PHE A 100 0.14 6.79 -6.53
C PHE A 100 -0.09 5.34 -6.95
N PHE A 101 -1.14 4.73 -6.42
CA PHE A 101 -1.56 3.39 -6.81
C PHE A 101 -1.90 3.32 -8.30
N LEU A 102 -2.69 4.25 -8.82
CA LEU A 102 -3.10 4.26 -10.23
C LEU A 102 -1.91 4.46 -11.17
N MET A 103 -0.96 5.34 -10.81
CA MET A 103 0.29 5.50 -11.57
C MET A 103 1.10 4.20 -11.61
N ALA A 104 1.32 3.57 -10.45
CA ALA A 104 2.06 2.31 -10.37
C ALA A 104 1.35 1.16 -11.11
N HIS A 105 0.03 1.07 -10.96
CA HIS A 105 -0.79 0.05 -11.62
C HIS A 105 -0.82 0.25 -13.14
N GLY A 106 -0.94 1.49 -13.62
CA GLY A 106 -0.85 1.82 -15.04
C GLY A 106 0.52 1.48 -15.62
N TYR A 107 1.60 1.84 -14.94
CA TYR A 107 2.96 1.51 -15.37
C TYR A 107 3.20 0.00 -15.47
N ALA A 108 2.79 -0.78 -14.46
CA ALA A 108 2.91 -2.24 -14.47
C ALA A 108 2.10 -2.87 -15.61
N THR A 109 0.89 -2.37 -15.87
CA THR A 109 0.04 -2.83 -16.96
C THR A 109 0.66 -2.56 -18.34
N LEU A 110 1.27 -1.39 -18.53
CA LEU A 110 1.88 -0.99 -19.80
C LEU A 110 3.19 -1.71 -20.10
N THR A 111 4.01 -1.95 -19.07
CA THR A 111 5.33 -2.55 -19.24
C THR A 111 5.32 -4.06 -19.20
N GLY A 112 4.25 -4.68 -18.67
CA GLY A 112 4.21 -6.10 -18.35
C GLY A 112 5.23 -6.51 -17.28
N ALA A 113 5.97 -5.53 -16.74
CA ALA A 113 6.89 -5.74 -15.65
C ALA A 113 6.03 -5.86 -14.39
N TYR A 114 6.21 -6.98 -13.70
CA TYR A 114 5.66 -7.30 -12.39
C TYR A 114 4.21 -7.83 -12.38
N PRO A 115 3.90 -8.77 -11.45
CA PRO A 115 2.53 -9.23 -11.26
C PRO A 115 1.64 -8.03 -10.90
N GLN A 116 0.50 -7.89 -11.58
CA GLN A 116 -0.51 -6.84 -11.36
C GLN A 116 -1.13 -6.84 -9.95
N MET A 117 -0.61 -7.66 -9.05
CA MET A 117 -1.09 -7.82 -7.68
C MET A 117 -0.68 -6.58 -6.89
N GLY A 118 -1.67 -5.77 -6.52
CA GLY A 118 -1.51 -4.45 -5.92
C GLY A 118 -0.73 -4.37 -4.61
N ILE A 119 -0.05 -5.41 -4.15
CA ILE A 119 0.80 -5.40 -2.94
C ILE A 119 2.28 -5.54 -3.32
N ALA A 120 2.60 -5.71 -4.61
CA ALA A 120 3.96 -5.78 -5.09
C ALA A 120 4.77 -4.49 -4.79
N SER A 121 6.04 -4.71 -4.47
CA SER A 121 7.17 -3.82 -4.14
C SER A 121 7.14 -2.35 -4.64
N HIS A 122 6.52 -2.05 -5.77
CA HIS A 122 6.50 -0.71 -6.38
C HIS A 122 5.46 0.23 -5.77
N ILE A 123 4.37 -0.32 -5.23
CA ILE A 123 3.38 0.51 -4.54
C ILE A 123 3.95 0.99 -3.22
N SER A 124 4.85 0.23 -2.58
CA SER A 124 5.59 0.65 -1.40
C SER A 124 6.53 1.84 -1.64
N PHE A 125 7.16 1.95 -2.81
CA PHE A 125 7.95 3.14 -3.19
C PHE A 125 7.05 4.38 -3.30
N SER A 126 5.91 4.23 -4.00
CA SER A 126 4.96 5.31 -4.20
C SER A 126 4.23 5.69 -2.89
N PHE A 127 4.01 4.71 -2.00
CA PHE A 127 3.50 4.90 -0.64
C PHE A 127 4.46 5.64 0.27
N GLY A 128 5.76 5.31 0.20
CA GLY A 128 6.78 6.01 0.99
C GLY A 128 6.84 7.50 0.65
N LEU A 129 6.67 7.84 -0.62
CA LEU A 129 6.57 9.23 -1.08
C LEU A 129 5.24 9.88 -0.67
N ALA A 130 4.11 9.18 -0.80
CA ALA A 130 2.79 9.67 -0.41
C ALA A 130 2.66 9.96 1.09
N ALA A 131 3.13 9.04 1.94
CA ALA A 131 3.11 9.16 3.40
C ALA A 131 4.04 10.26 3.93
N TRP A 132 5.05 10.64 3.15
CA TRP A 132 5.92 11.78 3.45
C TRP A 132 5.28 13.11 3.03
N LEU A 133 4.65 13.15 1.86
CA LEU A 133 3.94 14.34 1.37
C LEU A 133 2.68 14.67 2.20
N SER A 134 2.03 13.68 2.81
CA SER A 134 0.86 13.90 3.68
C SER A 134 1.19 14.45 5.08
N ARG A 135 2.47 14.67 5.39
CA ARG A 135 2.95 15.20 6.69
C ARG A 135 3.36 16.68 6.62
N PHE A 136 3.18 17.32 5.48
CA PHE A 136 3.36 18.75 5.25
C PHE A 136 2.04 19.38 4.79
#